data_AF-A0A851LM70-F1
#
_entry.id   AF-A0A851LM70-F1
#
_cell.length_a   1.000
_cell.length_b   1.000
_cell.length_c   1.000
_cell.angle_alpha   90.00
_cell.angle_beta   90.00
_cell.angle_gamma   90.00
#
_symmetry.space_group_name_H-M   'P 1'
#
loop_
_entity.id
_entity.type
_entity.pdbx_description
1 polymer ?
#
loop_
_entity_poly.entity_id
_entity_poly.type
_entity_poly.pdbx_seq_one_letter_code
_entity_poly.pdbx_strand_id
1 'polypeptide(L)'
;EQRTFKASELWKKNGAVIMAVRRPGCFLCREEASELSSLKPQLSKLGVPLYAVVKEKIGTEVEDFQHYFKGEIFLDEKKGFYGPRRRKMMMSGFFRFGVWQNFFRAWKSGYSGNLEGEGFTLGGVYVIGPGRQGVLLEHREKEFGDKVSLLSVLEAAEKIEPQ
;
A
#
# COMPACT_ATOMS: atom_id res chain seq x y z
N GLU A 1 6.04 -23.10 7.25
CA GLU A 1 5.94 -22.41 8.56
C GLU A 1 5.74 -20.92 8.34
N GLN A 2 4.93 -20.27 9.18
CA GLN A 2 4.83 -18.80 9.20
C GLN A 2 6.02 -18.26 10.01
N ARG A 3 6.89 -17.47 9.37
CA ARG A 3 8.05 -16.87 10.02
C ARG A 3 7.79 -15.39 10.30
N THR A 4 7.89 -15.00 11.56
CA THR A 4 7.90 -13.59 11.97
C THR A 4 9.31 -13.03 11.88
N PHE A 5 9.44 -11.79 11.41
CA PHE A 5 10.74 -11.12 11.29
C PHE A 5 10.57 -9.60 11.50
N LYS A 6 11.68 -8.87 11.61
CA LYS A 6 11.61 -7.41 11.78
C LYS A 6 11.30 -6.75 10.45
N ALA A 7 10.32 -5.86 10.41
CA ALA A 7 9.94 -5.14 9.19
C ALA A 7 11.14 -4.51 8.45
N SER A 8 12.15 -4.05 9.18
CA SER A 8 13.40 -3.51 8.62
C SER A 8 14.10 -4.41 7.63
N GLU A 9 13.92 -5.73 7.71
CA GLU A 9 14.50 -6.69 6.76
C GLU A 9 13.98 -6.47 5.34
N LEU A 10 12.77 -5.91 5.16
CA LEU A 10 12.20 -5.62 3.86
C LEU A 10 13.03 -4.61 3.06
N TRP A 11 13.58 -3.58 3.71
CA TRP A 11 14.31 -2.50 3.02
C TRP A 11 15.81 -2.46 3.35
N LYS A 12 16.30 -3.28 4.28
CA LYS A 12 17.68 -3.21 4.78
C LYS A 12 18.74 -3.24 3.67
N LYS A 13 18.54 -4.08 2.65
CA LYS A 13 19.55 -4.37 1.62
C LYS A 13 19.48 -3.41 0.42
N ASN A 14 18.32 -3.30 -0.21
CA ASN A 14 18.14 -2.60 -1.48
C ASN A 14 17.18 -1.40 -1.39
N GLY A 15 16.74 -1.03 -0.18
CA GLY A 15 15.53 -0.24 -0.03
C GLY A 15 14.27 -1.04 -0.39
N ALA A 16 13.11 -0.39 -0.39
CA ALA A 16 11.85 -0.98 -0.82
C ALA A 16 10.79 0.09 -1.09
N VAL A 17 9.86 -0.23 -2.00
CA VAL A 17 8.54 0.41 -2.08
C VAL A 17 7.55 -0.45 -1.28
N ILE A 18 6.88 0.14 -0.29
CA ILE A 18 5.97 -0.58 0.62
C ILE A 18 4.60 0.09 0.61
N MET A 19 3.57 -0.65 0.22
CA MET A 19 2.17 -0.23 0.29
C MET A 19 1.54 -0.74 1.60
N ALA A 20 1.14 0.16 2.49
CA ALA A 20 0.29 -0.14 3.63
C ALA A 20 -1.17 -0.19 3.19
N VAL A 21 -1.67 -1.41 2.97
CA VAL A 21 -2.97 -1.66 2.36
C VAL A 21 -4.08 -1.42 3.37
N ARG A 22 -4.94 -0.41 3.12
CA ARG A 22 -6.10 -0.15 3.98
C ARG A 22 -6.99 -1.40 4.13
N ARG A 23 -7.44 -2.00 3.03
CA ARG A 23 -8.24 -3.23 3.04
C ARG A 23 -8.06 -4.00 1.72
N PRO A 24 -7.64 -5.28 1.74
CA PRO A 24 -7.45 -6.07 0.53
C PRO A 24 -8.75 -6.30 -0.27
N GLY A 25 -9.89 -6.44 0.41
CA GLY A 25 -11.22 -6.54 -0.21
C GLY A 25 -11.78 -5.24 -0.81
N CYS A 26 -11.17 -4.08 -0.57
CA CYS A 26 -11.70 -2.80 -1.06
C CYS A 26 -11.29 -2.51 -2.51
N PHE A 27 -12.27 -2.18 -3.35
CA PHE A 27 -12.06 -1.87 -4.78
C PHE A 27 -11.06 -0.71 -5.02
N LEU A 28 -11.06 0.33 -4.16
CA LEU A 28 -10.08 1.43 -4.26
C LEU A 28 -8.65 0.95 -3.99
N CYS A 29 -8.48 0.05 -3.03
CA CYS A 29 -7.17 -0.49 -2.70
C CYS A 29 -6.68 -1.45 -3.80
N ARG A 30 -7.59 -2.18 -4.47
CA ARG A 30 -7.28 -3.02 -5.64
C ARG A 30 -6.87 -2.17 -6.86
N GLU A 31 -7.51 -1.03 -7.08
CA GLU A 31 -7.12 -0.05 -8.10
C GLU A 31 -5.68 0.45 -7.84
N GLU A 32 -5.40 0.96 -6.64
CA GLU A 32 -4.06 1.45 -6.29
C GLU A 32 -3.00 0.34 -6.35
N ALA A 33 -3.33 -0.87 -5.90
CA ALA A 33 -2.43 -2.02 -5.97
C ALA A 33 -2.07 -2.39 -7.41
N SER A 34 -3.04 -2.33 -8.33
CA SER A 34 -2.83 -2.58 -9.77
C SER A 34 -1.93 -1.52 -10.38
N GLU A 35 -2.16 -0.25 -10.05
CA GLU A 35 -1.37 0.88 -10.51
C GLU A 35 0.07 0.81 -10.01
N LEU A 36 0.30 0.56 -8.71
CA LEU A 36 1.64 0.35 -8.17
C LEU A 36 2.33 -0.87 -8.78
N SER A 37 1.57 -1.94 -9.04
CA SER A 37 2.10 -3.13 -9.71
C SER A 37 2.54 -2.89 -11.14
N SER A 38 2.02 -1.84 -11.81
CA SER A 38 2.49 -1.43 -13.13
C SER A 38 3.92 -0.89 -13.10
N LEU A 39 4.41 -0.42 -11.93
CA LEU A 39 5.78 0.05 -11.74
C LEU A 39 6.80 -1.07 -11.49
N LYS A 40 6.33 -2.30 -11.26
CA LYS A 40 7.21 -3.44 -10.92
C LYS A 40 8.38 -3.62 -11.91
N PRO A 41 8.21 -3.52 -13.24
CA PRO A 41 9.32 -3.64 -14.18
C PRO A 41 10.39 -2.55 -13.99
N GLN A 42 9.99 -1.30 -13.77
CA GLN A 42 10.91 -0.18 -13.53
C GLN A 42 11.63 -0.35 -12.19
N LEU A 43 10.90 -0.68 -11.13
CA LEU A 43 11.48 -0.92 -9.80
C LEU A 43 12.48 -2.09 -9.82
N SER A 44 12.16 -3.15 -10.58
CA SER A 44 13.05 -4.30 -10.74
C SER A 44 14.36 -3.94 -11.46
N LYS A 45 14.32 -3.01 -12.42
CA LYS A 45 15.54 -2.47 -13.06
C LYS A 45 16.41 -1.68 -12.09
N LEU A 46 15.79 -1.00 -11.13
CA LEU A 46 16.47 -0.27 -10.05
C LEU A 46 16.92 -1.20 -8.90
N GLY A 47 16.58 -2.49 -8.94
CA GLY A 47 16.86 -3.43 -7.85
C GLY A 47 16.00 -3.21 -6.59
N VAL A 48 14.98 -2.35 -6.68
CA VAL A 48 14.10 -1.98 -5.56
C VAL A 48 12.89 -2.92 -5.53
N PRO A 49 12.68 -3.68 -4.45
CA PRO A 49 11.52 -4.56 -4.33
C PRO A 49 10.23 -3.78 -4.05
N LEU A 50 9.09 -4.36 -4.47
CA LEU A 50 7.75 -3.86 -4.20
C LEU A 50 7.02 -4.81 -3.25
N TYR A 51 6.57 -4.27 -2.11
CA TYR A 51 5.90 -5.01 -1.05
C TYR A 51 4.56 -4.39 -0.66
N ALA A 52 3.65 -5.22 -0.17
CA ALA A 52 2.42 -4.78 0.48
C ALA A 52 2.38 -5.30 1.91
N VAL A 53 1.83 -4.50 2.82
CA VAL A 53 1.59 -4.88 4.21
C VAL A 53 0.11 -4.74 4.54
N VAL A 54 -0.49 -5.82 5.01
CA VAL A 54 -1.89 -5.87 5.44
C VAL A 54 -1.96 -5.93 6.96
N LYS A 55 -3.02 -5.37 7.55
CA LYS A 55 -3.21 -5.37 9.01
C LYS A 55 -3.96 -6.58 9.56
N GLU A 56 -4.61 -7.32 8.67
CA GLU A 56 -5.45 -8.47 8.98
C GLU A 56 -5.52 -9.40 7.76
N LYS A 57 -5.67 -10.69 8.02
CA LYS A 57 -5.98 -11.71 7.02
C LYS A 57 -7.40 -12.19 7.26
N ILE A 58 -8.33 -11.76 6.41
CA ILE A 58 -9.74 -12.17 6.46
C ILE A 58 -9.99 -13.13 5.30
N GLY A 59 -10.43 -14.35 5.61
CA GLY A 59 -10.82 -15.34 4.59
C GLY A 59 -9.78 -15.48 3.48
N THR A 60 -10.23 -15.27 2.24
CA THR A 60 -9.42 -15.32 1.01
C THR A 60 -9.01 -13.93 0.49
N GLU A 61 -9.22 -12.85 1.26
CA GLU A 61 -9.05 -11.49 0.72
C GLU A 61 -7.61 -11.17 0.31
N VAL A 62 -6.63 -11.78 1.00
CA VAL A 62 -5.21 -11.59 0.68
C VAL A 62 -4.86 -12.33 -0.62
N GLU A 63 -5.39 -13.54 -0.77
CA GLU A 63 -5.28 -14.34 -1.98
C GLU A 63 -5.93 -13.63 -3.18
N ASP A 64 -7.12 -13.07 -3.00
CA ASP A 64 -7.80 -12.29 -4.05
C ASP A 64 -7.04 -11.01 -4.39
N PHE A 65 -6.48 -10.33 -3.38
CA PHE A 65 -5.70 -9.11 -3.57
C PHE A 65 -4.38 -9.37 -4.29
N GLN A 66 -3.79 -10.56 -4.15
CA GLN A 66 -2.59 -10.97 -4.88
C GLN A 66 -2.78 -10.94 -6.40
N HIS A 67 -4.01 -11.08 -6.92
CA HIS A 67 -4.28 -10.92 -8.35
C HIS A 67 -4.06 -9.49 -8.86
N TYR A 68 -4.22 -8.50 -7.99
CA TYR A 68 -4.03 -7.08 -8.30
C TYR A 68 -2.63 -6.60 -7.92
N PHE A 69 -2.00 -7.22 -6.93
CA PHE A 69 -0.68 -6.85 -6.44
C PHE A 69 0.40 -7.83 -6.88
N LYS A 70 1.32 -7.37 -7.75
CA LYS A 70 2.41 -8.21 -8.28
C LYS A 70 3.59 -8.35 -7.30
N GLY A 71 3.61 -7.64 -6.18
CA GLY A 71 4.65 -7.76 -5.15
C GLY A 71 4.36 -8.85 -4.11
N GLU A 72 5.24 -8.98 -3.12
CA GLU A 72 5.01 -9.87 -1.98
C GLU A 72 4.15 -9.16 -0.92
N ILE A 73 3.24 -9.91 -0.28
CA ILE A 73 2.33 -9.40 0.74
C ILE A 73 2.71 -9.96 2.12
N PHE A 74 2.81 -9.08 3.11
CA PHE A 74 3.13 -9.44 4.50
C PHE A 74 2.03 -8.99 5.46
N LEU A 75 1.91 -9.69 6.59
CA LEU A 75 1.03 -9.30 7.69
C LEU A 75 1.79 -8.41 8.68
N ASP A 76 1.31 -7.20 8.91
CA ASP A 76 1.78 -6.30 9.96
C ASP A 76 0.90 -6.44 11.21
N GLU A 77 1.21 -7.44 12.04
CA GLU A 77 0.47 -7.74 13.27
C GLU A 77 0.42 -6.56 14.24
N LYS A 78 1.51 -5.78 14.31
CA LYS A 78 1.62 -4.63 15.22
C LYS A 78 1.02 -3.36 14.63
N LYS A 79 0.61 -3.40 13.35
CA LYS A 79 0.08 -2.26 12.60
C LYS A 79 1.04 -1.05 12.63
N GLY A 80 2.35 -1.30 12.65
CA GLY A 80 3.40 -0.29 12.73
C GLY A 80 3.41 0.65 11.51
N PHE A 81 3.12 0.13 10.31
CA PHE A 81 3.05 0.93 9.09
C PHE A 81 1.83 1.86 9.02
N TYR A 82 0.88 1.71 9.94
CA TYR A 82 -0.32 2.57 10.03
C TYR A 82 -0.12 3.74 11.00
N GLY A 83 1.08 3.86 11.58
CA GLY A 83 1.50 4.95 12.47
C GLY A 83 1.06 4.79 13.92
N PRO A 84 1.68 5.54 14.86
CA PRO A 84 1.38 5.46 16.29
C PRO A 84 -0.03 5.96 16.62
N ARG A 85 -0.56 6.90 15.83
CA ARG A 85 -1.97 7.31 15.86
C ARG A 85 -2.65 6.78 14.61
N ARG A 86 -3.45 5.72 14.77
CA ARG A 86 -4.28 5.17 13.70
C ARG A 86 -5.20 6.27 13.19
N ARG A 87 -4.97 6.71 11.95
CA ARG A 87 -5.83 7.69 11.29
C ARG A 87 -7.08 6.96 10.85
N LYS A 88 -8.13 7.09 11.66
CA LYS A 88 -9.44 6.49 11.39
C LYS A 88 -10.33 7.55 10.75
N MET A 89 -10.79 7.29 9.54
CA MET A 89 -11.95 8.01 9.02
C MET A 89 -13.20 7.35 9.58
N MET A 90 -14.08 8.13 10.20
CA MET A 90 -15.38 7.64 10.66
C MET A 90 -16.29 7.40 9.45
N MET A 91 -17.43 6.73 9.65
CA MET A 91 -18.40 6.45 8.58
C MET A 91 -18.91 7.74 7.89
N SER A 92 -18.84 8.90 8.55
CA SER A 92 -19.08 10.22 7.95
C SER A 92 -18.14 10.55 6.79
N GLY A 93 -16.97 9.91 6.72
CA GLY A 93 -16.02 10.02 5.64
C GLY A 93 -16.58 9.57 4.28
N PHE A 94 -17.55 8.66 4.26
CA PHE A 94 -18.26 8.26 3.03
C PHE A 94 -19.14 9.36 2.44
N PHE A 95 -19.51 10.39 3.22
CA PHE A 95 -20.31 11.52 2.74
C PHE A 95 -19.45 12.62 2.11
N ARG A 96 -18.11 12.49 2.12
CA ARG A 96 -17.24 13.42 1.41
C ARG A 96 -17.39 13.26 -0.09
N PHE A 97 -17.59 14.37 -0.78
CA PHE A 97 -17.74 14.40 -2.24
C PHE A 97 -16.54 13.75 -2.97
N GLY A 98 -15.32 13.95 -2.48
CA GLY A 98 -14.10 13.32 -3.03
C GLY A 98 -14.14 11.78 -2.96
N VAL A 99 -14.67 11.20 -1.89
CA VAL A 99 -14.83 9.75 -1.74
C VAL A 99 -15.85 9.21 -2.75
N TRP A 100 -16.95 9.93 -3.01
CA TRP A 100 -17.91 9.58 -4.05
C TRP A 100 -17.30 9.62 -5.44
N GLN A 101 -16.53 10.67 -5.77
CA GLN A 101 -15.82 10.75 -7.06
C GLN A 101 -14.83 9.59 -7.25
N ASN A 102 -14.07 9.26 -6.21
CA ASN A 102 -13.15 8.11 -6.21
C ASN A 102 -13.91 6.79 -6.39
N PHE A 103 -15.08 6.65 -5.74
CA PHE A 103 -15.95 5.48 -5.87
C PHE A 103 -16.43 5.30 -7.32
N PHE A 104 -17.00 6.35 -7.92
CA PHE A 104 -17.47 6.32 -9.30
C PHE A 104 -16.36 6.01 -10.31
N ARG A 105 -15.16 6.56 -10.09
CA ARG A 105 -13.99 6.28 -10.95
C ARG A 105 -13.64 4.79 -10.94
N ALA A 106 -13.42 4.21 -9.75
CA ALA A 106 -12.98 2.83 -9.66
C ALA A 106 -14.09 1.82 -10.01
N TRP A 107 -15.36 2.19 -9.82
CA TRP A 107 -16.50 1.40 -10.33
C TRP A 107 -16.52 1.38 -11.86
N LYS A 108 -16.27 2.51 -12.52
CA LYS A 108 -16.13 2.58 -13.99
C LYS A 108 -14.94 1.77 -14.51
N SER A 109 -13.89 1.62 -13.70
CA SER A 109 -12.71 0.78 -14.01
C SER A 109 -12.95 -0.72 -13.78
N GLY A 110 -14.14 -1.14 -13.32
CA GLY A 110 -14.53 -2.55 -13.22
C GLY A 110 -14.04 -3.29 -11.97
N TYR A 111 -13.55 -2.58 -10.95
CA TYR A 111 -13.10 -3.22 -9.70
C TYR A 111 -14.30 -3.58 -8.81
N SER A 112 -14.46 -4.87 -8.49
CA SER A 112 -15.40 -5.35 -7.47
C SER A 112 -14.72 -5.45 -6.10
N GLY A 113 -15.46 -5.22 -5.02
CA GLY A 113 -14.95 -5.29 -3.64
C GLY A 113 -16.05 -5.43 -2.59
N ASN A 114 -15.66 -5.77 -1.37
CA ASN A 114 -16.55 -5.97 -0.22
C ASN A 114 -16.33 -4.87 0.85
N LEU A 115 -17.26 -4.79 1.82
CA LEU A 115 -17.16 -3.86 2.96
C LEU A 115 -16.81 -4.54 4.30
N GLU A 116 -16.43 -5.82 4.31
CA GLU A 116 -16.17 -6.60 5.51
C GLU A 116 -14.81 -6.27 6.18
N GLY A 117 -14.71 -6.36 7.52
CA GLY A 117 -13.48 -6.05 8.29
C GLY A 117 -13.34 -4.61 8.79
N GLU A 118 -12.17 -4.22 9.35
CA GLU A 118 -11.95 -2.87 9.92
C GLU A 118 -11.58 -1.85 8.81
N GLY A 119 -12.55 -1.24 8.11
CA GLY A 119 -12.29 -0.38 6.94
C GLY A 119 -11.83 1.07 7.22
N PHE A 120 -11.80 1.49 8.48
CA PHE A 120 -11.66 2.91 8.84
C PHE A 120 -10.21 3.42 8.87
N THR A 121 -9.24 2.52 9.05
CA THR A 121 -7.82 2.90 9.14
C THR A 121 -7.26 3.20 7.76
N LEU A 122 -6.77 4.42 7.55
CA LEU A 122 -6.15 4.86 6.30
C LEU A 122 -4.79 4.18 6.07
N GLY A 123 -4.50 3.88 4.81
CA GLY A 123 -3.25 3.30 4.35
C GLY A 123 -2.19 4.34 4.02
N GLY A 124 -1.21 3.91 3.23
CA GLY A 124 -0.14 4.76 2.73
C GLY A 124 0.84 4.00 1.84
N VAL A 125 1.74 4.74 1.20
CA VAL A 125 2.84 4.20 0.38
C VAL A 125 4.14 4.83 0.84
N TYR A 126 5.16 3.99 1.00
CA TYR A 126 6.46 4.35 1.50
C TYR A 126 7.52 3.96 0.48
N VAL A 127 8.47 4.86 0.22
CA VAL A 127 9.73 4.53 -0.44
C VAL A 127 10.82 4.71 0.59
N ILE A 128 11.49 3.61 0.94
CA ILE A 128 12.47 3.55 2.01
C ILE A 128 13.81 3.10 1.41
N GLY A 129 14.88 3.86 1.63
CA GLY A 129 16.22 3.50 1.19
C GLY A 129 16.91 2.51 2.15
N PRO A 130 17.99 1.85 1.71
CA PRO A 130 18.72 0.87 2.50
C PRO A 130 19.45 1.48 3.69
N GLY A 131 19.73 0.64 4.69
CA GLY A 131 20.46 0.99 5.90
C GLY A 131 19.96 2.25 6.62
N ARG A 132 20.68 3.35 6.48
CA ARG A 132 20.43 4.64 7.18
C ARG A 132 19.83 5.73 6.29
N GLN A 133 19.57 5.45 5.01
CA GLN A 133 19.05 6.46 4.08
C GLN A 133 17.64 6.95 4.48
N GLY A 134 16.87 6.09 5.15
CA GLY A 134 15.58 6.47 5.72
C GLY A 134 14.46 6.52 4.68
N VAL A 135 13.42 7.30 4.97
CA VAL A 135 12.22 7.39 4.12
C VAL A 135 12.38 8.50 3.10
N LEU A 136 12.36 8.15 1.82
CA LEU A 136 12.48 9.08 0.69
C LEU A 136 11.11 9.59 0.21
N LEU A 137 10.06 8.79 0.40
CA LEU A 137 8.68 9.19 0.15
C LEU A 137 7.79 8.59 1.22
N GLU A 138 6.93 9.42 1.79
CA GLU A 138 5.83 9.00 2.66
C GLU A 138 4.54 9.61 2.11
N HIS A 139 3.75 8.80 1.41
CA HIS A 139 2.38 9.15 1.06
C HIS A 139 1.43 8.53 2.07
N ARG A 140 0.67 9.38 2.72
CA ARG A 140 -0.27 9.01 3.77
C ARG A 140 -1.65 9.35 3.27
N GLU A 141 -2.49 8.35 2.98
CA GLU A 141 -3.87 8.57 2.51
C GLU A 141 -4.56 9.58 3.44
N LYS A 142 -5.10 10.67 2.89
CA LYS A 142 -5.91 11.68 3.61
C LYS A 142 -7.37 11.30 3.63
N GLU A 143 -7.82 10.65 2.56
CA GLU A 143 -9.17 10.13 2.41
C GLU A 143 -9.21 8.83 1.60
N PHE A 144 -10.38 8.19 1.56
CA PHE A 144 -10.52 6.95 0.82
C PHE A 144 -10.28 7.15 -0.68
N GLY A 145 -9.27 6.46 -1.20
CA GLY A 145 -8.90 6.54 -2.62
C GLY A 145 -7.97 7.71 -2.95
N ASP A 146 -7.36 8.34 -1.93
CA ASP A 146 -6.25 9.28 -2.08
C ASP A 146 -4.96 8.51 -2.43
N LYS A 147 -4.79 8.21 -3.72
CA LYS A 147 -3.69 7.41 -4.24
C LYS A 147 -2.39 8.20 -4.33
N VAL A 148 -1.27 7.51 -4.16
CA VAL A 148 0.04 8.11 -4.44
C VAL A 148 0.24 8.34 -5.95
N SER A 149 0.97 9.39 -6.31
CA SER A 149 1.45 9.59 -7.69
C SER A 149 2.51 8.54 -8.04
N LEU A 150 2.26 7.76 -9.11
CA LEU A 150 3.20 6.76 -9.61
C LEU A 150 4.55 7.38 -10.01
N LEU A 151 4.53 8.59 -10.57
CA LEU A 151 5.75 9.32 -10.92
C LEU A 151 6.57 9.66 -9.67
N SER A 152 5.92 10.13 -8.60
CA SER A 152 6.62 10.44 -7.35
C SER A 152 7.21 9.19 -6.68
N VAL A 153 6.56 8.03 -6.83
CA VAL A 153 7.12 6.74 -6.38
C VAL A 153 8.36 6.37 -7.17
N LEU A 154 8.31 6.50 -8.50
CA LEU A 154 9.47 6.22 -9.36
C LEU A 154 10.63 7.18 -9.08
N GLU A 155 10.39 8.48 -9.05
CA GLU A 155 11.42 9.49 -8.76
C GLU A 155 12.06 9.27 -7.38
N ALA A 156 11.29 8.86 -6.38
CA ALA A 156 11.82 8.52 -5.07
C ALA A 156 12.63 7.21 -5.11
N ALA A 157 12.21 6.22 -5.89
CA ALA A 157 12.94 4.97 -6.05
C ALA A 157 14.26 5.17 -6.81
N GLU A 158 14.32 6.08 -7.79
CA GLU A 158 15.53 6.45 -8.52
C GLU A 158 16.57 7.16 -7.63
N LYS A 159 16.13 7.80 -6.55
CA LYS A 159 16.99 8.44 -5.54
C LYS A 159 17.53 7.46 -4.49
N ILE A 160 17.14 6.19 -4.54
CA ILE A 160 17.71 5.17 -3.64
C ILE A 160 19.18 4.99 -4.00
N GLU A 161 20.06 5.20 -3.03
CA GLU A 161 21.50 5.01 -3.20
C GLU A 161 21.84 3.57 -2.80
N PRO A 162 22.50 2.78 -3.67
CA PRO A 162 22.99 1.45 -3.32
C PRO A 162 23.97 1.51 -2.14
N GLN A 163 23.93 0.52 -1.25
CA GLN A 163 24.95 0.31 -0.20
C GLN A 163 26.14 -0.50 -0.71
#